data_AF-G2X3B3-F1
#
_entry.id   AF-G2X3B3-F1
#
_cell.length_a   1.000
_cell.length_b   1.000
_cell.length_c   1.000
_cell.angle_alpha   90.00
_cell.angle_beta   90.00
_cell.angle_gamma   90.00
#
_symmetry.space_group_name_H-M   'P 1'
#
loop_
_entity.id
_entity.type
_entity.pdbx_description
1 polymer ?
#
loop_
_entity_poly.entity_id
_entity_poly.type
_entity_poly.pdbx_seq_one_letter_code
_entity_poly.pdbx_strand_id
1 'polypeptide(L)'
;MVPQTVSDIFEETQVSAAVTPEDAIAVFRENGIFYQANADIGRLAAQLRKDPDAGLDAFTPVLAKDPRLYRILAPYREAFSFPLGSDPGVFYALTTAEGQDGRILVFMWEPKTELEFSHRSPAGELIGVPASNGLFQIPYAYLRKRCLEDKKIKWDEGGVLIVHPRLAFSVTKGFAKGYGCRQPPSKDPA
;
A
#
# COMPACT_ATOMS: atom_id res chain seq x y z
N MET A 1 0.68 18.58 -23.40
CA MET A 1 0.56 17.56 -22.34
C MET A 1 -0.88 17.13 -22.31
N VAL A 2 -1.17 15.91 -22.78
CA VAL A 2 -2.52 15.35 -22.68
C VAL A 2 -2.71 14.91 -21.23
N PRO A 3 -3.80 15.28 -20.54
CA PRO A 3 -4.08 14.76 -19.21
C PRO A 3 -4.25 13.25 -19.33
N GLN A 4 -3.33 12.47 -18.75
CA GLN A 4 -3.51 11.02 -18.66
C GLN A 4 -4.76 10.76 -17.84
N THR A 5 -5.64 9.90 -18.36
CA THR A 5 -6.82 9.51 -17.61
C THR A 5 -6.40 8.57 -16.48
N VAL A 6 -7.15 8.53 -15.38
CA VAL A 6 -6.80 7.71 -14.20
C VAL A 6 -6.67 6.21 -14.53
N SER A 7 -7.30 5.76 -15.63
CA SER A 7 -7.15 4.40 -16.16
C SER A 7 -5.74 4.09 -16.67
N ASP A 8 -4.91 5.10 -16.95
CA ASP A 8 -3.58 4.94 -17.55
C ASP A 8 -2.46 4.84 -16.49
N ILE A 9 -2.76 5.13 -15.22
CA ILE A 9 -1.75 5.21 -14.15
C ILE A 9 -1.59 3.87 -13.41
N PHE A 10 -2.63 3.05 -13.33
CA PHE A 10 -2.62 1.77 -12.62
C PHE A 10 -2.60 0.61 -13.59
N GLU A 11 -1.41 0.02 -13.77
CA GLU A 11 -1.21 -1.22 -14.52
C GLU A 11 -1.33 -2.42 -13.58
N GLU A 12 -1.54 -3.63 -14.12
CA GLU A 12 -1.74 -4.82 -13.27
C GLU A 12 -0.56 -5.10 -12.32
N THR A 13 0.67 -4.75 -12.71
CA THR A 13 1.89 -5.08 -11.96
C THR A 13 2.55 -3.87 -11.31
N GLN A 14 2.16 -2.65 -11.67
CA GLN A 14 2.83 -1.43 -11.21
C GLN A 14 1.99 -0.17 -11.41
N VAL A 15 2.38 0.91 -10.72
CA VAL A 15 2.08 2.26 -11.16
C VAL A 15 2.88 2.55 -12.43
N SER A 16 2.24 3.18 -13.41
CA SER A 16 2.78 3.40 -14.75
C SER A 16 4.21 3.91 -14.74
N ALA A 17 5.02 3.34 -15.62
CA ALA A 17 6.40 3.78 -15.84
C ALA A 17 6.50 5.24 -16.32
N ALA A 18 5.40 5.82 -16.81
CA ALA A 18 5.34 7.24 -17.18
C ALA A 18 5.38 8.19 -15.97
N VAL A 19 5.03 7.70 -14.77
CA VAL A 19 5.10 8.50 -13.54
C VAL A 19 6.56 8.72 -13.16
N THR A 20 6.99 9.98 -13.21
CA THR A 20 8.36 10.37 -12.86
C THR A 20 8.59 10.28 -11.35
N PRO A 21 9.85 10.22 -10.88
CA PRO A 21 10.17 10.37 -9.45
C PRO A 21 9.61 11.65 -8.83
N GLU A 22 9.59 12.75 -9.58
CA GLU A 22 9.08 14.04 -9.14
C GLU A 22 7.56 14.01 -8.92
N ASP A 23 6.83 13.31 -9.79
CA ASP A 23 5.37 13.20 -9.72
C ASP A 23 4.88 12.12 -8.76
N ALA A 24 5.72 11.14 -8.41
CA ALA A 24 5.34 9.98 -7.61
C ALA A 24 4.68 10.34 -6.26
N ILE A 25 5.15 11.41 -5.60
CA ILE A 25 4.56 11.89 -4.34
C ILE A 25 3.14 12.42 -4.58
N ALA A 26 2.93 13.18 -5.65
CA ALA A 26 1.62 13.75 -5.99
C ALA A 26 0.65 12.62 -6.35
N VAL A 27 1.07 11.67 -7.19
CA VAL A 27 0.29 10.48 -7.55
C VAL A 27 -0.11 9.69 -6.31
N PHE A 28 0.83 9.43 -5.40
CA PHE A 28 0.53 8.74 -4.14
C PHE A 28 -0.46 9.51 -3.28
N ARG A 29 -0.29 10.83 -3.11
CA ARG A 29 -1.18 11.67 -2.30
C ARG A 29 -2.59 11.73 -2.87
N GLU A 30 -2.72 11.86 -4.19
CA GLU A 30 -4.01 11.95 -4.85
C GLU A 30 -4.78 10.62 -4.80
N ASN A 31 -4.07 9.49 -4.91
CA ASN A 31 -4.71 8.19 -5.05
C ASN A 31 -4.69 7.32 -3.78
N GLY A 32 -3.82 7.66 -2.83
CA GLY A 32 -3.58 6.89 -1.61
C GLY A 32 -2.90 5.54 -1.83
N ILE A 33 -2.28 5.31 -2.99
CA ILE A 33 -1.63 4.04 -3.33
C ILE A 33 -0.45 4.25 -4.30
N PHE A 34 0.61 3.48 -4.10
CA PHE A 34 1.71 3.29 -5.06
C PHE A 34 2.20 1.85 -4.97
N TYR A 35 2.49 1.20 -6.09
CA TYR A 35 2.95 -0.18 -6.09
C TYR A 35 3.84 -0.51 -7.28
N GLN A 36 4.70 -1.50 -7.11
CA GLN A 36 5.68 -1.93 -8.11
C GLN A 36 6.05 -3.40 -7.91
N ALA A 37 5.94 -4.19 -8.98
CA ALA A 37 6.50 -5.53 -9.02
C ALA A 37 8.03 -5.46 -8.87
N ASN A 38 8.60 -6.32 -8.03
CA ASN A 38 10.03 -6.36 -7.78
C ASN A 38 10.47 -7.74 -7.25
N ALA A 39 11.22 -8.48 -8.07
CA ALA A 39 11.69 -9.82 -7.75
C ALA A 39 12.65 -9.88 -6.54
N ASP A 40 13.49 -8.85 -6.36
CA ASP A 40 14.40 -8.80 -5.21
C ASP A 40 13.63 -8.63 -3.90
N ILE A 41 12.57 -7.79 -3.91
CA ILE A 41 11.66 -7.65 -2.77
C ILE A 41 10.94 -8.95 -2.50
N GLY A 42 10.39 -9.61 -3.52
CA GLY A 42 9.67 -10.87 -3.32
C GLY A 42 10.55 -11.97 -2.74
N ARG A 43 11.79 -12.12 -3.24
CA ARG A 43 12.77 -13.05 -2.70
C ARG A 43 13.07 -12.76 -1.23
N LEU A 44 13.31 -11.49 -0.89
CA LEU A 44 13.65 -11.08 0.46
C LEU A 44 12.45 -11.23 1.42
N ALA A 45 11.24 -10.89 0.98
CA ALA A 45 10.01 -11.11 1.74
C ALA A 45 9.82 -12.59 2.09
N ALA A 46 10.03 -13.49 1.12
CA ALA A 46 9.94 -14.93 1.35
C ALA A 46 10.99 -15.46 2.34
N GLN A 47 12.20 -14.89 2.33
CA GLN A 47 13.26 -15.24 3.28
C GLN A 47 12.94 -14.75 4.70
N LEU A 48 12.50 -13.49 4.82
CA LEU A 48 12.23 -12.82 6.09
C LEU A 48 10.87 -13.18 6.69
N ARG A 49 10.03 -13.97 6.00
CA ARG A 49 8.74 -14.47 6.50
C ARG A 49 8.85 -15.09 7.90
N LYS A 50 9.95 -15.82 8.15
CA LYS A 50 10.19 -16.53 9.41
C LYS A 50 10.84 -15.65 10.48
N ASP A 51 11.21 -14.43 10.12
CA ASP A 51 11.84 -13.46 11.00
C ASP A 51 10.79 -12.42 11.45
N PRO A 52 10.24 -12.56 12.67
CA PRO A 52 9.27 -11.59 13.19
C PRO A 52 9.91 -10.22 13.41
N ASP A 53 11.22 -10.14 13.63
CA ASP A 53 11.93 -8.92 14.03
C ASP A 53 12.50 -8.15 12.83
N ALA A 54 12.48 -8.73 11.63
CA ALA A 54 12.94 -8.07 10.41
C ALA A 54 12.17 -6.76 10.11
N GLY A 55 12.78 -5.62 10.42
CA GLY A 55 12.24 -4.29 10.12
C GLY A 55 12.28 -3.93 8.64
N LEU A 56 11.66 -2.79 8.31
CA LEU A 56 11.63 -2.22 6.96
C LEU A 56 13.04 -1.92 6.43
N ASP A 57 13.98 -1.62 7.32
CA ASP A 57 15.38 -1.33 6.98
C ASP A 57 16.08 -2.47 6.23
N ALA A 58 15.63 -3.72 6.40
CA ALA A 58 16.14 -4.86 5.64
C ALA A 58 15.90 -4.70 4.13
N PHE A 59 14.85 -3.97 3.73
CA PHE A 59 14.47 -3.74 2.34
C PHE A 59 15.04 -2.44 1.76
N THR A 60 15.55 -1.54 2.59
CA THR A 60 16.06 -0.22 2.19
C THR A 60 17.03 -0.26 1.00
N PRO A 61 18.03 -1.19 0.93
CA PRO A 61 18.93 -1.27 -0.22
C PRO A 61 18.22 -1.57 -1.55
N VAL A 62 17.11 -2.31 -1.53
CA VAL A 62 16.33 -2.67 -2.72
C VAL A 62 15.37 -1.53 -3.07
N LEU A 63 14.71 -0.95 -2.07
CA LEU A 63 13.78 0.18 -2.24
C LEU A 63 14.47 1.42 -2.82
N ALA A 64 15.71 1.69 -2.41
CA ALA A 64 16.48 2.84 -2.87
C ALA A 64 16.85 2.77 -4.37
N LYS A 65 16.74 1.59 -5.01
CA LYS A 65 16.99 1.43 -6.45
C LYS A 65 15.89 2.07 -7.32
N ASP A 66 14.68 2.24 -6.79
CA ASP A 66 13.59 2.96 -7.47
C ASP A 66 13.45 4.37 -6.86
N PRO A 67 13.84 5.43 -7.60
CA PRO A 67 13.75 6.79 -7.10
C PRO A 67 12.33 7.23 -6.71
N ARG A 68 11.28 6.63 -7.29
CA ARG A 68 9.87 6.93 -6.96
C ARG A 68 9.54 6.43 -5.56
N LEU A 69 9.87 5.16 -5.27
CA LEU A 69 9.69 4.55 -3.95
C LEU A 69 10.50 5.30 -2.89
N TYR A 70 11.77 5.59 -3.19
CA TYR A 70 12.64 6.32 -2.28
C TYR A 70 12.04 7.67 -1.89
N ARG A 71 11.55 8.45 -2.87
CA ARG A 71 10.95 9.77 -2.63
C ARG A 71 9.66 9.69 -1.80
N ILE A 72 8.80 8.71 -2.06
CA ILE A 72 7.57 8.51 -1.27
C ILE A 72 7.91 8.13 0.18
N LEU A 73 8.89 7.25 0.39
CA LEU A 73 9.21 6.67 1.70
C LEU A 73 10.13 7.55 2.56
N ALA A 74 10.95 8.41 1.94
CA ALA A 74 11.95 9.24 2.63
C ALA A 74 11.45 9.96 3.91
N PRO A 75 10.24 10.56 3.96
CA PRO A 75 9.77 11.27 5.15
C PRO A 75 9.21 10.36 6.25
N TYR A 76 9.03 9.06 6.00
CA TYR A 76 8.37 8.14 6.94
C TYR A 76 9.38 7.28 7.70
N ARG A 77 9.02 6.89 8.93
CA ARG A 77 9.77 5.93 9.75
C ARG A 77 8.84 4.83 10.22
N GLU A 78 9.35 3.60 10.26
CA GLU A 78 8.63 2.45 10.81
C GLU A 78 8.23 2.73 12.26
N ALA A 79 6.99 2.38 12.59
CA ALA A 79 6.45 2.44 13.94
C ALA A 79 6.07 1.07 14.48
N PHE A 80 5.59 0.18 13.60
CA PHE A 80 5.25 -1.20 13.92
C PHE A 80 5.26 -2.07 12.66
N SER A 81 5.32 -3.38 12.83
CA SER A 81 5.18 -4.35 11.73
C SER A 81 4.19 -5.47 12.10
N PHE A 82 3.64 -6.13 11.08
CA PHE A 82 2.67 -7.21 11.24
C PHE A 82 2.67 -8.14 10.01
N PRO A 83 2.38 -9.44 10.18
CA PRO A 83 2.15 -10.33 9.05
C PRO A 83 0.75 -10.09 8.45
N LEU A 84 0.62 -10.23 7.14
CA LEU A 84 -0.65 -10.17 6.43
C LEU A 84 -0.74 -11.33 5.44
N GLY A 85 -1.77 -12.17 5.59
CA GLY A 85 -2.07 -13.27 4.69
C GLY A 85 -3.30 -13.03 3.82
N SER A 86 -3.60 -14.00 2.96
CA SER A 86 -4.82 -14.00 2.15
C SER A 86 -6.08 -14.21 3.00
N ASP A 87 -7.10 -13.40 2.73
CA ASP A 87 -8.47 -13.59 3.21
C ASP A 87 -9.45 -13.17 2.09
N PRO A 88 -9.72 -14.08 1.13
CA PRO A 88 -10.42 -13.74 -0.09
C PRO A 88 -11.84 -13.23 0.15
N GLY A 89 -12.21 -12.13 -0.50
CA GLY A 89 -13.54 -11.54 -0.42
C GLY A 89 -13.74 -10.60 0.77
N VAL A 90 -12.70 -10.38 1.58
CA VAL A 90 -12.72 -9.43 2.70
C VAL A 90 -11.85 -8.23 2.37
N PHE A 91 -12.43 -7.03 2.45
CA PHE A 91 -11.70 -5.77 2.33
C PHE A 91 -11.30 -5.26 3.70
N TYR A 92 -10.07 -4.77 3.81
CA TYR A 92 -9.51 -4.18 5.01
C TYR A 92 -8.96 -2.78 4.77
N ALA A 93 -8.94 -1.96 5.82
CA ALA A 93 -8.14 -0.75 5.93
C ALA A 93 -7.51 -0.72 7.33
N LEU A 94 -6.41 0.02 7.54
CA LEU A 94 -5.83 0.18 8.88
C LEU A 94 -6.75 0.97 9.81
N THR A 95 -7.45 1.96 9.26
CA THR A 95 -8.35 2.83 10.03
C THR A 95 -9.41 3.44 9.12
N THR A 96 -10.54 3.82 9.71
CA THR A 96 -11.59 4.61 9.07
C THR A 96 -11.49 6.11 9.38
N ALA A 97 -10.74 6.47 10.42
CA ALA A 97 -10.59 7.84 10.90
C ALA A 97 -9.94 8.75 9.85
N GLU A 98 -10.36 10.01 9.81
CA GLU A 98 -9.79 11.04 8.94
C GLU A 98 -8.44 11.58 9.49
N GLY A 99 -7.78 12.46 8.72
CA GLY A 99 -6.54 13.12 9.13
C GLY A 99 -5.35 12.17 9.27
N GLN A 100 -5.22 11.19 8.37
CA GLN A 100 -4.20 10.14 8.43
C GLN A 100 -3.05 10.33 7.44
N ASP A 101 -2.98 11.48 6.76
CA ASP A 101 -2.02 11.76 5.68
C ASP A 101 -0.54 11.72 6.13
N GLY A 102 -0.28 11.88 7.43
CA GLY A 102 1.06 11.73 8.03
C GLY A 102 1.47 10.28 8.30
N ARG A 103 0.67 9.29 7.87
CA ARG A 103 0.89 7.86 8.08
C ARG A 103 0.73 7.10 6.76
N ILE A 104 1.46 6.00 6.63
CA ILE A 104 1.34 5.07 5.50
C ILE A 104 1.49 3.63 5.99
N LEU A 105 1.01 2.69 5.18
CA LEU A 105 1.41 1.29 5.27
C LEU A 105 2.35 0.98 4.12
N VAL A 106 3.37 0.19 4.39
CA VAL A 106 4.27 -0.39 3.38
C VAL A 106 4.18 -1.90 3.50
N PHE A 107 3.91 -2.59 2.40
CA PHE A 107 3.85 -4.05 2.36
C PHE A 107 4.92 -4.59 1.43
N MET A 108 5.66 -5.58 1.91
CA MET A 108 6.60 -6.38 1.11
C MET A 108 5.98 -7.73 0.84
N TRP A 109 5.67 -7.98 -0.43
CA TRP A 109 4.90 -9.13 -0.87
C TRP A 109 5.78 -10.23 -1.42
N GLU A 110 5.48 -11.46 -1.02
CA GLU A 110 6.06 -12.67 -1.59
C GLU A 110 5.64 -12.88 -3.06
N PRO A 111 6.36 -13.75 -3.81
CA PRO A 111 5.94 -14.20 -5.13
C PRO A 111 4.52 -14.79 -5.14
N LYS A 112 3.89 -14.78 -6.31
CA LYS A 112 2.54 -15.33 -6.55
C LYS A 112 1.44 -14.67 -5.71
N THR A 113 1.53 -13.34 -5.62
CA THR A 113 0.58 -12.48 -4.91
C THR A 113 -0.52 -11.98 -5.84
N GLU A 114 -1.76 -11.99 -5.36
CA GLU A 114 -2.93 -11.42 -6.04
C GLU A 114 -3.74 -10.63 -5.01
N LEU A 115 -3.96 -9.35 -5.29
CA LEU A 115 -4.68 -8.44 -4.42
C LEU A 115 -5.54 -7.48 -5.23
N GLU A 116 -6.48 -6.84 -4.56
CA GLU A 116 -7.34 -5.82 -5.15
C GLU A 116 -7.49 -4.65 -4.20
N PHE A 117 -7.73 -3.47 -4.73
CA PHE A 117 -8.00 -2.28 -3.94
C PHE A 117 -9.18 -1.51 -4.52
N SER A 118 -9.95 -0.88 -3.65
CA SER A 118 -11.06 -0.03 -4.05
C SER A 118 -10.55 1.40 -4.20
N HIS A 119 -10.35 1.83 -5.44
CA HIS A 119 -9.78 3.14 -5.77
C HIS A 119 -10.65 4.27 -5.21
N ARG A 120 -10.01 5.34 -4.69
CA ARG A 120 -10.65 6.46 -3.99
C ARG A 120 -11.38 6.13 -2.69
N SER A 121 -11.26 4.91 -2.17
CA SER A 121 -11.76 4.60 -0.82
C SER A 121 -11.22 5.51 0.31
N PRO A 122 -10.00 6.09 0.25
CA PRO A 122 -9.55 7.05 1.25
C PRO A 122 -10.28 8.39 1.24
N ALA A 123 -10.95 8.74 0.13
CA ALA A 123 -11.68 9.99 0.01
C ALA A 123 -13.07 9.87 0.64
N GLY A 124 -13.51 10.88 1.38
CA GLY A 124 -14.81 10.91 2.04
C GLY A 124 -14.94 9.96 3.23
N GLU A 125 -16.17 9.66 3.62
CA GLU A 125 -16.48 8.76 4.74
C GLU A 125 -16.12 7.30 4.41
N LEU A 126 -15.53 6.61 5.38
CA LEU A 126 -15.24 5.17 5.31
C LEU A 126 -15.82 4.51 6.56
N ILE A 127 -16.62 3.46 6.38
CA ILE A 127 -17.23 2.72 7.50
C ILE A 127 -16.63 1.32 7.54
N GLY A 128 -16.28 0.87 8.73
CA GLY A 128 -15.69 -0.43 8.96
C GLY A 128 -15.88 -0.89 10.39
N VAL A 129 -15.69 -2.18 10.61
CA VAL A 129 -15.73 -2.80 11.93
C VAL A 129 -14.35 -3.32 12.30
N PRO A 130 -13.88 -3.14 13.55
CA PRO A 130 -12.61 -3.73 13.98
C PRO A 130 -12.60 -5.25 13.76
N ALA A 131 -11.51 -5.76 13.21
CA ALA A 131 -11.27 -7.18 12.97
C ALA A 131 -10.18 -7.72 13.90
N SER A 132 -10.13 -9.04 14.06
CA SER A 132 -9.18 -9.72 14.96
C SER A 132 -7.71 -9.58 14.56
N ASN A 133 -7.43 -9.18 13.31
CA ASN A 133 -6.08 -8.93 12.79
C ASN A 133 -5.60 -7.49 13.06
N GLY A 134 -6.35 -6.69 13.82
CA GLY A 134 -6.00 -5.29 14.14
C GLY A 134 -6.32 -4.28 13.03
N LEU A 135 -6.90 -4.72 11.91
CA LEU A 135 -7.41 -3.86 10.85
C LEU A 135 -8.91 -3.60 11.03
N PHE A 136 -9.48 -2.74 10.19
CA PHE A 136 -10.92 -2.57 10.04
C PHE A 136 -11.39 -3.34 8.82
N GLN A 137 -12.34 -4.24 9.00
CA GLN A 137 -13.06 -4.85 7.90
C GLN A 137 -14.04 -3.84 7.31
N ILE A 138 -13.91 -3.58 6.01
CA ILE A 138 -14.75 -2.66 5.25
C ILE A 138 -15.82 -3.48 4.52
N PRO A 139 -17.12 -3.29 4.81
CA PRO A 139 -18.17 -4.03 4.12
C PRO A 139 -18.15 -3.76 2.61
N TYR A 140 -18.01 -4.80 1.78
CA TYR A 140 -17.96 -4.63 0.31
C TYR A 140 -19.23 -3.96 -0.25
N ALA A 141 -20.39 -4.23 0.35
CA ALA A 141 -21.64 -3.57 0.01
C ALA A 141 -21.57 -2.03 0.18
N TYR A 142 -20.78 -1.53 1.13
CA TYR A 142 -20.56 -0.09 1.32
C TYR A 142 -19.70 0.49 0.18
N LEU A 143 -18.60 -0.16 -0.17
CA LEU A 143 -17.73 0.25 -1.29
C LEU A 143 -18.49 0.30 -2.62
N ARG A 144 -19.34 -0.72 -2.86
CA ARG A 144 -20.20 -0.79 -4.06
C ARG A 144 -21.27 0.30 -4.09
N LYS A 145 -21.89 0.63 -2.95
CA LYS A 145 -22.85 1.74 -2.86
C LYS A 145 -22.20 3.10 -3.17
N ARG A 146 -20.90 3.23 -2.89
CA ARG A 146 -20.11 4.42 -3.24
C ARG A 146 -19.65 4.42 -4.70
N CYS A 147 -20.00 3.41 -5.50
CA CYS A 147 -19.61 3.26 -6.91
C CYS A 147 -18.10 3.38 -7.12
N LEU A 148 -17.30 2.86 -6.18
CA LEU A 148 -15.85 2.85 -6.30
C LEU A 148 -15.40 1.76 -7.29
N GLU A 149 -14.30 2.03 -7.99
CA GLU A 149 -13.72 1.10 -8.94
C GLU A 149 -12.70 0.21 -8.24
N ASP A 150 -12.87 -1.11 -8.36
CA ASP A 150 -11.90 -2.06 -7.83
C ASP A 150 -10.83 -2.34 -8.90
N LYS A 151 -9.56 -2.21 -8.51
CA LYS A 151 -8.39 -2.46 -9.36
C LYS A 151 -7.65 -3.69 -8.85
N LYS A 152 -7.17 -4.51 -9.77
CA LYS A 152 -6.44 -5.75 -9.46
C LYS A 152 -4.95 -5.54 -9.60
N ILE A 153 -4.21 -6.19 -8.71
CA ILE A 153 -2.75 -6.27 -8.73
C ILE A 153 -2.37 -7.75 -8.74
N LYS A 154 -1.49 -8.12 -9.67
CA LYS A 154 -0.98 -9.49 -9.79
C LYS A 154 0.52 -9.47 -9.91
N TRP A 155 1.19 -10.21 -9.02
CA TRP A 155 2.64 -10.31 -9.00
C TRP A 155 3.11 -11.76 -9.02
N ASP A 156 3.80 -12.12 -10.08
CA ASP A 156 4.46 -13.41 -10.17
C ASP A 156 5.70 -13.50 -9.29
N GLU A 157 6.46 -12.42 -9.17
CA GLU A 157 7.77 -12.38 -8.50
C GLU A 157 7.76 -11.64 -7.15
N GLY A 158 6.61 -11.12 -6.74
CA GLY A 158 6.45 -10.29 -5.55
C GLY A 158 6.64 -8.80 -5.86
N GLY A 159 6.64 -7.98 -4.82
CA GLY A 159 6.68 -6.53 -5.00
C GLY A 159 6.45 -5.74 -3.73
N VAL A 160 6.30 -4.43 -3.91
CA VAL A 160 6.04 -3.49 -2.83
C VAL A 160 4.74 -2.74 -3.10
N LEU A 161 3.98 -2.53 -2.02
CA LEU A 161 2.74 -1.77 -2.01
C LEU A 161 2.82 -0.73 -0.89
N ILE A 162 2.71 0.55 -1.24
CA ILE A 162 2.59 1.68 -0.31
C ILE A 162 1.15 2.16 -0.36
N VAL A 163 0.46 2.22 0.78
CA VAL A 163 -0.95 2.64 0.83
C VAL A 163 -1.22 3.61 1.96
N HIS A 164 -2.19 4.49 1.70
CA HIS A 164 -2.80 5.32 2.72
C HIS A 164 -3.55 4.43 3.73
N PRO A 165 -3.54 4.75 5.04
CA PRO A 165 -4.17 3.92 6.07
C PRO A 165 -5.67 3.63 5.88
N ARG A 166 -6.36 4.50 5.14
CA ARG A 166 -7.80 4.37 4.82
C ARG A 166 -8.08 3.69 3.47
N LEU A 167 -7.06 3.27 2.73
CA LEU A 167 -7.28 2.56 1.48
C LEU A 167 -7.84 1.17 1.79
N ALA A 168 -9.01 0.86 1.21
CA ALA A 168 -9.60 -0.46 1.30
C ALA A 168 -8.93 -1.40 0.29
N PHE A 169 -8.39 -2.52 0.77
CA PHE A 169 -7.76 -3.55 -0.06
C PHE A 169 -8.19 -4.96 0.37
N SER A 170 -8.15 -5.92 -0.55
CA SER A 170 -8.37 -7.35 -0.29
C SER A 170 -7.19 -8.16 -0.81
N VAL A 171 -6.86 -9.24 -0.09
CA VAL A 171 -5.74 -10.13 -0.43
C VAL A 171 -6.33 -11.46 -0.84
N THR A 172 -6.39 -11.70 -2.15
CA THR A 172 -6.93 -12.96 -2.68
C THR A 172 -5.89 -14.08 -2.55
N LYS A 173 -4.60 -13.76 -2.74
CA LYS A 173 -3.52 -14.73 -2.66
C LYS A 173 -2.22 -14.05 -2.24
N GLY A 174 -1.40 -14.78 -1.49
CA GLY A 174 -0.05 -14.34 -1.12
C GLY A 174 0.08 -14.04 0.36
N PHE A 175 1.27 -13.60 0.72
CA PHE A 175 1.63 -13.22 2.07
C PHE A 175 2.55 -11.99 2.00
N ALA A 176 2.41 -11.10 2.97
CA ALA A 176 3.25 -9.94 3.12
C ALA A 176 3.71 -9.76 4.56
N LYS A 177 4.84 -9.08 4.70
CA LYS A 177 5.15 -8.32 5.91
C LYS A 177 4.71 -6.87 5.69
N GLY A 178 3.81 -6.40 6.54
CA GLY A 178 3.30 -5.03 6.57
C GLY A 178 4.04 -4.20 7.61
N TYR A 179 4.25 -2.93 7.29
CA TYR A 179 4.93 -1.95 8.12
C TYR A 179 4.05 -0.71 8.23
N GLY A 180 3.64 -0.36 9.44
CA GLY A 180 3.00 0.91 9.72
C GLY A 180 4.06 1.98 9.93
N CYS A 181 4.04 3.01 9.09
CA CYS A 181 5.02 4.10 9.14
C CYS A 181 4.35 5.44 9.41
N ARG A 182 5.07 6.33 10.07
CA ARG A 182 4.62 7.70 10.37
C ARG A 182 5.69 8.72 10.03
N GLN A 183 5.27 9.91 9.64
CA GLN A 183 6.17 11.05 9.58
C GLN A 183 6.56 11.44 11.01
N PRO A 184 7.84 11.76 11.26
CA PRO A 184 8.22 12.43 12.50
C PRO A 184 7.43 13.74 12.63
N PRO A 185 7.09 14.17 13.85
CA PRO A 185 6.50 15.49 14.04
C PRO A 185 7.40 16.56 13.41
N SER A 186 6.78 17.49 12.68
CA SER A 186 7.45 18.70 12.17
C SER A 186 8.24 19.34 13.31
N LYS A 187 9.51 19.67 13.06
CA LYS A 187 10.33 20.44 14.00
C LYS A 187 10.00 21.93 14.00
N ASP A 188 9.16 22.39 13.09
CA ASP A 188 8.68 23.77 13.07
C ASP A 188 7.42 23.89 13.94
N PRO A 189 7.45 24.70 15.01
CA PRO A 189 6.23 25.08 15.71
C PRO A 189 5.34 25.89 14.77
N ALA A 190 4.06 25.55 14.74
CA ALA A 190 3.01 26.35 14.12
C ALA A 190 2.87 27.72 14.79
#